data_AF-A0A1M7RQK5-F1
#
_entry.id   AF-A0A1M7RQK5-F1
#
_cell.length_a   1.000
_cell.length_b   1.000
_cell.length_c   1.000
_cell.angle_alpha   90.00
_cell.angle_beta   90.00
_cell.angle_gamma   90.00
#
_symmetry.space_group_name_H-M   'P 1'
#
loop_
_entity.id
_entity.type
_entity.pdbx_description
1 polymer ?
#
loop_
_entity_poly.entity_id
_entity_poly.type
_entity_poly.pdbx_seq_one_letter_code
_entity_poly.pdbx_strand_id
1 'polypeptide(L)'
;MDIGEPLDRFVYVAEGEIEVVDPYTGWLSGLAATDAKGFAITGAGAGQADDYATTAPGIFAVGDVRAGSVKRVASAVGEGSVVVSRIWQYLKDTRAKPG
;
A
#
# COMPACT_ATOMS: atom_id res chain seq x y z
N MET A 1 -3.95 25.69 -8.81
CA MET A 1 -4.35 25.11 -7.52
C MET A 1 -3.10 24.54 -6.94
N ASP A 2 -2.57 25.17 -5.91
CA ASP A 2 -1.36 24.71 -5.24
C ASP A 2 -1.70 23.68 -4.17
N ILE A 3 -0.74 22.77 -3.91
CA ILE A 3 -0.92 21.72 -2.91
C ILE A 3 -1.09 22.37 -1.53
N GLY A 4 -2.27 22.16 -0.92
CA GLY A 4 -2.59 22.64 0.44
C GLY A 4 -3.60 23.78 0.51
N GLU A 5 -4.05 24.33 -0.62
CA GLU A 5 -5.19 25.26 -0.62
C GLU A 5 -6.49 24.54 -0.22
N PRO A 6 -7.34 25.17 0.62
CA PRO A 6 -8.66 24.61 0.96
C PRO A 6 -9.47 24.32 -0.31
N LEU A 7 -10.08 23.13 -0.37
CA LEU A 7 -11.04 22.82 -1.43
C LEU A 7 -12.38 23.47 -1.10
N ASP A 8 -12.70 24.54 -1.82
CA ASP A 8 -13.99 25.24 -1.68
C ASP A 8 -15.15 24.50 -2.36
N ARG A 9 -14.85 23.44 -3.12
CA ARG A 9 -15.83 22.72 -3.95
C ARG A 9 -15.62 21.21 -3.90
N PHE A 10 -16.62 20.49 -3.41
CA PHE A 10 -16.67 19.04 -3.48
C PHE A 10 -17.37 18.61 -4.77
N VAL A 11 -16.72 17.72 -5.53
CA VAL A 11 -17.35 17.05 -6.68
C VAL A 11 -17.78 15.67 -6.21
N TYR A 12 -19.09 15.41 -6.27
CA TYR A 12 -19.65 14.10 -6.02
C TYR A 12 -20.00 13.44 -7.35
N VAL A 13 -19.51 12.21 -7.56
CA VAL A 13 -19.88 11.40 -8.71
C VAL A 13 -21.23 10.74 -8.38
N ALA A 14 -22.30 11.25 -9.00
CA ALA A 14 -23.66 10.76 -8.77
C ALA A 14 -23.90 9.37 -9.41
N GLU A 15 -23.24 9.11 -10.53
CA GLU A 15 -23.30 7.86 -11.28
C GLU A 15 -21.91 7.57 -11.87
N GLY A 16 -21.49 6.29 -11.87
CA GLY A 16 -20.14 5.87 -12.27
C GLY A 16 -19.22 5.57 -11.07
N GLU A 17 -18.14 4.84 -11.32
CA GLU A 17 -17.14 4.47 -10.31
C GLU A 17 -15.86 5.26 -10.51
N ILE A 18 -15.23 5.70 -9.41
CA ILE A 18 -13.87 6.23 -9.43
C ILE A 18 -12.92 5.04 -9.25
N GLU A 19 -12.17 4.70 -10.30
CA GLU A 19 -11.14 3.65 -10.24
C GLU A 19 -9.74 4.30 -10.22
N VAL A 20 -8.86 3.76 -9.36
CA VAL A 20 -7.43 4.05 -9.44
C VAL A 20 -6.87 3.28 -10.64
N VAL A 21 -6.37 3.98 -11.64
CA VAL A 21 -5.86 3.37 -12.89
C VAL A 21 -4.34 3.24 -12.93
N ASP A 22 -3.62 4.00 -12.10
CA ASP A 22 -2.16 3.92 -11.94
C ASP A 22 -1.81 3.98 -10.44
N PRO A 23 -1.27 2.90 -9.85
CA PRO A 23 -0.84 2.90 -8.45
C PRO A 23 0.50 3.59 -8.21
N TYR A 24 1.15 4.14 -9.25
CA TYR A 24 2.43 4.83 -9.18
C TYR A 24 3.56 3.99 -8.59
N THR A 25 3.59 2.71 -8.94
CA THR A 25 4.50 1.67 -8.41
C THR A 25 5.73 1.44 -9.27
N GLY A 26 5.99 2.25 -10.30
CA GLY A 26 7.14 2.05 -11.19
C GLY A 26 8.49 1.98 -10.44
N TRP A 27 8.59 2.66 -9.30
CA TRP A 27 9.76 2.64 -8.41
C TRP A 27 9.95 1.32 -7.65
N LEU A 28 8.91 0.47 -7.54
CA LEU A 28 8.99 -0.87 -6.94
C LEU A 28 9.56 -1.92 -7.90
N SER A 29 9.80 -1.57 -9.17
CA SER A 29 10.35 -2.49 -10.15
C SER A 29 11.64 -3.14 -9.65
N GLY A 30 11.65 -4.47 -9.57
CA GLY A 30 12.78 -5.26 -9.07
C GLY A 30 12.89 -5.37 -7.55
N LEU A 31 12.03 -4.67 -6.79
CA LEU A 31 11.96 -4.75 -5.33
C LEU A 31 10.81 -5.64 -4.87
N ALA A 32 9.60 -5.42 -5.38
CA ALA A 32 8.41 -6.18 -5.00
C ALA A 32 7.57 -6.54 -6.22
N ALA A 33 6.87 -7.67 -6.17
CA ALA A 33 6.00 -8.11 -7.25
C ALA A 33 4.72 -7.26 -7.31
N THR A 34 4.30 -6.99 -8.54
CA THR A 34 3.03 -6.32 -8.85
C THR A 34 2.15 -7.24 -9.70
N ASP A 35 0.83 -7.02 -9.65
CA ASP A 35 -0.11 -7.68 -10.56
C ASP A 35 0.00 -7.10 -11.99
N ALA A 36 -0.80 -7.65 -12.91
CA ALA A 36 -0.81 -7.20 -14.31
C ALA A 36 -1.25 -5.72 -14.50
N LYS A 37 -1.90 -5.13 -13.49
CA LYS A 37 -2.32 -3.72 -13.46
C LYS A 37 -1.29 -2.83 -12.71
N GLY A 38 -0.19 -3.40 -12.23
CA GLY A 38 0.86 -2.68 -11.51
C GLY A 38 0.64 -2.52 -10.01
N PHE A 39 -0.40 -3.11 -9.42
CA PHE A 39 -0.65 -3.00 -7.98
C PHE A 39 0.21 -3.99 -7.19
N ALA A 40 0.72 -3.57 -6.03
CA ALA A 40 1.58 -4.41 -5.19
C ALA A 40 0.83 -5.65 -4.69
N ILE A 41 1.42 -6.83 -4.91
CA ILE A 41 0.93 -8.09 -4.37
C ILE A 41 1.36 -8.18 -2.89
N THR A 42 0.41 -8.48 -1.99
CA THR A 42 0.69 -8.60 -0.55
C THR A 42 0.09 -9.88 0.06
N GLY A 43 0.48 -10.17 1.30
CA GLY A 43 -0.10 -11.24 2.10
C GLY A 43 0.08 -12.62 1.49
N ALA A 44 -0.94 -13.45 1.57
CA ALA A 44 -0.91 -14.81 1.03
C ALA A 44 -0.55 -14.84 -0.47
N GLY A 45 -1.00 -13.85 -1.26
CA GLY A 45 -0.63 -13.74 -2.68
C GLY A 45 0.85 -13.46 -2.91
N ALA A 46 1.54 -12.86 -1.93
CA ALA A 46 2.98 -12.65 -1.91
C ALA A 46 3.75 -13.77 -1.20
N GLY A 47 3.07 -14.85 -0.76
CA GLY A 47 3.66 -15.91 0.05
C GLY A 47 3.98 -15.48 1.49
N GLN A 48 3.32 -14.45 2.00
CA GLN A 48 3.55 -13.89 3.34
C GLN A 48 2.38 -14.18 4.29
N ALA A 49 2.69 -14.30 5.58
CA ALA A 49 1.68 -14.44 6.64
C ALA A 49 1.04 -13.10 7.05
N ASP A 50 1.74 -11.97 6.86
CA ASP A 50 1.20 -10.64 7.14
C ASP A 50 0.52 -10.07 5.89
N ASP A 51 -0.74 -9.65 6.03
CA ASP A 51 -1.60 -9.20 4.92
C ASP A 51 -1.04 -8.03 4.11
N TYR A 52 -0.11 -7.25 4.68
CA TYR A 52 0.47 -6.05 4.08
C TYR A 52 1.91 -6.24 3.61
N ALA A 53 2.55 -7.36 3.97
CA ALA A 53 3.90 -7.68 3.53
C ALA A 53 3.90 -8.00 2.03
N THR A 54 4.89 -7.45 1.31
CA THR A 54 5.11 -7.73 -0.11
C THR A 54 5.97 -8.98 -0.31
N THR A 55 6.28 -9.33 -1.56
CA THR A 55 7.25 -10.39 -1.86
C THR A 55 8.67 -10.05 -1.39
N ALA A 56 8.98 -8.78 -1.14
CA ALA A 56 10.27 -8.35 -0.60
C ALA A 56 10.26 -8.30 0.93
N PRO A 57 11.24 -8.93 1.61
CA PRO A 57 11.41 -8.79 3.04
C PRO A 57 11.55 -7.33 3.48
N GLY A 58 10.80 -6.94 4.52
CA GLY A 58 10.85 -5.59 5.08
C GLY A 58 10.12 -4.52 4.27
N ILE A 59 9.57 -4.85 3.09
CA ILE A 59 8.73 -3.96 2.29
C ILE A 59 7.26 -4.32 2.52
N PHE A 60 6.50 -3.32 2.93
CA PHE A 60 5.06 -3.41 3.14
C PHE A 60 4.34 -2.42 2.21
N ALA A 61 3.12 -2.76 1.80
CA ALA A 61 2.27 -1.91 1.01
C ALA A 61 0.92 -1.73 1.72
N VAL A 62 0.33 -0.54 1.63
CA VAL A 62 -0.96 -0.18 2.26
C VAL A 62 -1.79 0.71 1.36
N GLY A 63 -3.11 0.61 1.46
CA GLY A 63 -4.05 1.44 0.71
C GLY A 63 -4.07 1.12 -0.77
N ASP A 64 -4.29 2.16 -1.58
CA ASP A 64 -4.70 2.01 -2.98
C ASP A 64 -3.60 1.41 -3.87
N VAL A 65 -2.35 1.40 -3.41
CA VAL A 65 -1.22 0.77 -4.11
C VAL A 65 -1.32 -0.76 -4.15
N ARG A 66 -2.09 -1.38 -3.25
CA ARG A 66 -2.22 -2.83 -3.14
C ARG A 66 -3.21 -3.40 -4.14
N ALA A 67 -2.92 -4.62 -4.61
CA ALA A 67 -3.87 -5.42 -5.36
C ALA A 67 -5.04 -5.80 -4.45
N GLY A 68 -6.28 -5.62 -4.92
CA GLY A 68 -7.49 -5.97 -4.18
C GLY A 68 -7.85 -5.07 -2.98
N SER A 69 -7.21 -3.91 -2.81
CA SER A 69 -7.63 -2.95 -1.77
C SER A 69 -8.98 -2.29 -2.09
N VAL A 70 -9.66 -1.82 -1.04
CA VAL A 70 -11.02 -1.25 -1.10
C VAL A 70 -11.07 0.12 -1.80
N LYS A 71 -9.91 0.70 -2.16
CA LYS A 71 -9.75 2.01 -2.81
C LYS A 71 -10.40 3.16 -2.01
N ARG A 72 -10.04 3.26 -0.72
CA ARG A 72 -10.63 4.23 0.22
C ARG A 72 -9.58 4.81 1.16
N VAL A 73 -9.64 6.14 1.32
CA VAL A 73 -8.74 6.89 2.22
C VAL A 73 -8.78 6.38 3.66
N ALA A 74 -9.97 6.21 4.23
CA ALA A 74 -10.10 5.77 5.62
C ALA A 74 -9.49 4.38 5.86
N SER A 75 -9.67 3.46 4.91
CA SER A 75 -9.05 2.14 4.95
C SER A 75 -7.53 2.26 4.84
N ALA A 76 -7.01 3.02 3.87
CA ALA A 76 -5.57 3.22 3.70
C ALA A 76 -4.89 3.79 4.96
N VAL A 77 -5.53 4.75 5.64
CA VAL A 77 -5.04 5.30 6.91
C VAL A 77 -4.99 4.24 8.00
N GLY A 78 -6.05 3.44 8.13
CA GLY A 78 -6.11 2.34 9.09
C GLY A 78 -5.02 1.30 8.84
N GLU A 79 -4.85 0.85 7.60
CA GLU A 79 -3.82 -0.09 7.18
C GLU A 79 -2.41 0.44 7.50
N GLY A 80 -2.14 1.71 7.15
CA GLY A 80 -0.88 2.37 7.46
C GLY A 80 -0.55 2.36 8.96
N SER A 81 -1.54 2.62 9.82
CA SER A 81 -1.35 2.59 11.27
C SER A 81 -0.93 1.21 11.79
N VAL A 82 -1.46 0.13 11.19
CA VAL A 82 -1.12 -1.26 11.55
C VAL A 82 0.31 -1.59 11.12
N VAL A 83 0.66 -1.26 9.88
CA VAL A 83 1.96 -1.60 9.29
C VAL A 83 3.14 -0.94 10.02
N VAL A 84 2.96 0.24 10.62
CA VAL A 84 4.03 0.86 11.44
C VAL A 84 4.53 -0.09 12.53
N SER A 85 3.63 -0.82 13.21
CA SER A 85 4.03 -1.80 14.23
C SER A 85 4.83 -2.98 13.65
N ARG A 86 4.50 -3.40 12.43
CA ARG A 86 5.17 -4.49 11.69
C ARG A 86 6.57 -4.11 11.25
N ILE A 87 6.76 -2.87 10.81
CA ILE A 87 8.09 -2.33 10.48
C ILE A 87 8.99 -2.39 11.71
N TRP A 88 8.49 -1.94 12.87
CA TRP A 88 9.29 -2.00 14.11
C TRP A 88 9.62 -3.44 14.53
N GLN A 89 8.72 -4.39 14.34
CA GLN A 89 8.99 -5.81 14.58
C GLN A 89 10.08 -6.34 13.64
N TYR A 90 9.95 -6.09 12.34
CA TYR A 90 10.96 -6.49 11.34
C TYR A 90 12.35 -5.93 11.65
N LEU A 91 12.44 -4.64 12.03
CA LEU A 91 13.71 -4.02 12.40
C LEU A 91 14.33 -4.63 13.68
N LYS A 92 13.50 -4.96 14.68
CA LYS A 92 13.97 -5.64 15.89
C LYS A 92 14.52 -7.02 15.57
N ASP A 93 13.80 -7.81 14.77
CA ASP A 93 14.19 -9.17 14.41
C ASP A 93 15.46 -9.18 13.55
N THR A 94 15.57 -8.24 12.61
CA THR A 94 16.76 -8.09 11.77
C THR A 94 17.98 -7.68 12.58
N ARG A 95 17.81 -6.80 13.58
CA ARG A 95 18.90 -6.41 14.49
C ARG A 95 19.27 -7.50 15.49
N ALA A 96 18.35 -8.42 15.80
CA ALA A 96 18.55 -9.53 16.73
C ALA A 96 19.22 -10.74 16.09
N LYS A 97 19.21 -10.87 14.76
CA LYS A 97 20.01 -11.86 14.03
C LYS A 97 21.45 -11.33 13.85
N PRO A 98 22.47 -11.88 14.55
CA PRO A 98 23.84 -11.62 14.17
C PRO A 98 24.08 -12.28 12.81
N GLY A 99 24.69 -11.54 11.88
CA GLY A 99 25.20 -12.08 10.62
C GLY A 99 26.39 -13.00 10.83
#